data_AF-A0A222P6I2-F1
#
_entry.id   AF-A0A222P6I2-F1
#
_cell.length_a   1.000
_cell.length_b   1.000
_cell.length_c   1.000
_cell.angle_alpha   90.00
_cell.angle_beta   90.00
_cell.angle_gamma   90.00
#
_symmetry.space_group_name_H-M   'P 1'
#
loop_
_entity.id
_entity.type
_entity.pdbx_description
1 polymer ?
#
loop_
_entity_poly.entity_id
_entity_poly.type
_entity_poly.pdbx_seq_one_letter_code
_entity_poly.pdbx_strand_id
1 'polypeptide(L)'
;MKKTLISFFLLIFLSCAHANQYYEACGGWFSWFRPICYRMHQLWHEGHHELYLTGYAWHNRYTYPKYKIKSYNELAWGGGLGKGLYDEKGDWHGIYALAFLDSHQNIEPALGYAFLKVAHLSENTRLGAGYAVLVTARPDILHGIPFPGILPWISLNHRTLTLSATYVPGSGREGNVLFILGKWTFSGM
;
A
#
# COMPACT_ATOMS: atom_id res chain seq x y z
N MET A 1 13.07 -41.72 20.27
CA MET A 1 13.94 -41.24 19.18
C MET A 1 13.38 -41.45 17.76
N LYS A 2 12.36 -42.30 17.51
CA LYS A 2 11.79 -42.50 16.15
C LYS A 2 10.69 -41.49 15.72
N LYS A 3 10.01 -40.83 16.67
CA LYS A 3 8.92 -39.87 16.36
C LYS A 3 9.42 -38.47 15.98
N THR A 4 10.65 -38.11 16.35
CA THR A 4 11.26 -36.81 16.04
C THR A 4 11.84 -36.73 14.62
N LEU A 5 12.25 -37.85 14.00
CA LEU A 5 12.74 -37.87 12.61
C LEU A 5 11.63 -37.64 11.56
N ILE A 6 10.40 -38.10 11.82
CA ILE A 6 9.27 -37.98 10.87
C ILE A 6 8.82 -36.50 10.76
N SER A 7 8.90 -35.74 11.85
CA SER A 7 8.54 -34.32 11.87
C SER A 7 9.51 -33.44 11.08
N PHE A 8 10.79 -33.81 11.00
CA PHE A 8 11.80 -33.04 10.27
C PHE A 8 11.69 -33.24 8.75
N PHE A 9 11.28 -34.43 8.31
CA PHE A 9 11.07 -34.76 6.90
C PHE A 9 9.84 -34.02 6.32
N LEU A 10 8.78 -33.83 7.10
CA LEU A 10 7.57 -33.12 6.66
C LEU A 10 7.80 -31.60 6.44
N LEU A 11 8.64 -30.97 7.26
CA LEU A 11 8.97 -29.55 7.16
C LEU A 11 9.80 -29.24 5.90
N ILE A 12 10.69 -30.15 5.50
CA ILE A 12 11.54 -29.98 4.31
C ILE A 12 10.71 -30.05 3.01
N PHE A 13 9.70 -30.92 2.94
CA PHE A 13 8.85 -31.01 1.75
C PHE A 13 7.92 -29.80 1.55
N LEU A 14 7.44 -29.17 2.63
CA LEU A 14 6.61 -27.95 2.50
C LEU A 14 7.40 -26.77 1.92
N SER A 15 8.67 -26.61 2.28
CA SER A 15 9.51 -25.52 1.77
C SER A 15 9.82 -25.66 0.27
N CYS A 16 10.00 -26.89 -0.22
CA CYS A 16 10.25 -27.14 -1.64
C CYS A 16 9.02 -26.84 -2.52
N ALA A 17 7.80 -27.10 -2.02
CA ALA A 17 6.56 -26.82 -2.76
C ALA A 17 6.37 -25.32 -3.02
N HIS A 18 6.64 -24.47 -2.01
CA HIS A 18 6.52 -23.01 -2.15
C HIS A 18 7.60 -22.46 -3.11
N ALA A 19 8.85 -22.91 -2.98
CA ALA A 19 9.94 -22.49 -3.86
C ALA A 19 9.69 -22.84 -5.34
N ASN A 20 9.09 -24.01 -5.62
CA ASN A 20 8.70 -24.41 -6.97
C ASN A 20 7.60 -23.52 -7.56
N GLN A 21 6.60 -23.14 -6.76
CA GLN A 21 5.51 -22.28 -7.22
C GLN A 21 6.02 -20.89 -7.65
N TYR A 22 6.95 -20.29 -6.90
CA TYR A 22 7.59 -19.04 -7.28
C TYR A 22 8.42 -19.18 -8.56
N TYR A 23 9.22 -20.25 -8.68
CA TYR A 23 10.06 -20.49 -9.85
C TYR A 23 9.24 -20.75 -11.12
N GLU A 24 8.12 -21.46 -11.03
CA GLU A 24 7.19 -21.64 -12.16
C GLU A 24 6.51 -20.32 -12.55
N ALA A 25 6.00 -19.55 -11.58
CA ALA A 25 5.30 -18.30 -11.85
C ALA A 25 6.22 -17.20 -12.42
N CYS A 26 7.46 -17.13 -11.94
CA CYS A 26 8.40 -16.04 -12.27
C CYS A 26 9.61 -16.50 -13.10
N GLY A 27 9.69 -17.78 -13.50
CA GLY A 27 10.85 -18.34 -14.20
C GLY A 27 11.18 -17.66 -15.53
N GLY A 28 10.13 -17.21 -16.24
CA GLY A 28 10.24 -16.46 -17.50
C GLY A 28 10.63 -14.98 -17.35
N TRP A 29 10.67 -14.45 -16.12
CA TRP A 29 11.06 -13.06 -15.90
C TRP A 29 12.57 -12.89 -16.01
N PHE A 30 12.99 -11.75 -16.58
CA PHE A 30 14.38 -11.33 -16.56
C PHE A 30 14.92 -11.34 -15.13
N SER A 31 16.15 -11.82 -14.94
CA SER A 31 16.74 -12.11 -13.62
C SER A 31 16.65 -10.93 -12.65
N TRP A 32 16.88 -9.71 -13.14
CA TRP A 32 16.85 -8.48 -12.36
C TRP A 32 15.44 -8.06 -11.90
N PHE A 33 14.38 -8.52 -12.58
CA PHE A 33 12.99 -8.27 -12.18
C PHE A 33 12.34 -9.42 -11.41
N ARG A 34 12.96 -10.60 -11.35
CA ARG A 34 12.45 -11.74 -10.57
C ARG A 34 12.11 -11.38 -9.12
N PRO A 35 12.92 -10.57 -8.39
CA PRO A 35 12.56 -10.17 -7.03
C PRO A 35 11.22 -9.43 -6.93
N ILE A 36 10.89 -8.61 -7.93
CA ILE A 36 9.60 -7.90 -7.99
C ILE A 36 8.48 -8.92 -8.20
N CYS A 37 8.63 -9.82 -9.16
CA CYS A 37 7.65 -10.88 -9.42
C CYS A 37 7.42 -11.75 -8.18
N TYR A 38 8.49 -12.18 -7.50
CA TYR A 38 8.40 -12.97 -6.27
C TYR A 38 7.64 -12.21 -5.17
N ARG A 39 7.96 -10.92 -4.94
CA ARG A 39 7.25 -10.13 -3.92
C ARG A 39 5.78 -9.93 -4.27
N MET A 40 5.45 -9.68 -5.54
CA MET A 40 4.06 -9.55 -5.99
C MET A 40 3.29 -10.86 -5.84
N HIS A 41 3.90 -11.98 -6.24
CA HIS A 41 3.31 -13.30 -6.08
C HIS A 41 3.08 -13.61 -4.60
N GLN A 42 4.03 -13.30 -3.73
CA GLN A 42 3.90 -13.50 -2.29
C GLN A 42 2.78 -12.63 -1.69
N LEU A 43 2.73 -11.33 -2.01
CA LEU A 43 1.64 -10.45 -1.60
C LEU A 43 0.28 -10.99 -2.03
N TRP A 44 0.19 -11.50 -3.26
CA TRP A 44 -1.04 -12.03 -3.80
C TRP A 44 -1.52 -13.29 -3.07
N HIS A 45 -0.62 -14.21 -2.73
CA HIS A 45 -0.99 -15.51 -2.16
C HIS A 45 -0.94 -15.56 -0.63
N GLU A 46 0.05 -14.91 -0.02
CA GLU A 46 0.32 -14.97 1.43
C GLU A 46 -0.12 -13.70 2.17
N GLY A 47 -0.34 -12.58 1.47
CA GLY A 47 -0.74 -11.33 2.09
C GLY A 47 -2.10 -11.39 2.78
N HIS A 48 -2.25 -10.67 3.90
CA HIS A 48 -3.53 -10.45 4.56
C HIS A 48 -4.41 -9.51 3.75
N HIS A 49 -5.73 -9.68 3.83
CA HIS A 49 -6.67 -8.78 3.18
C HIS A 49 -6.77 -7.46 3.95
N GLU A 50 -6.91 -6.38 3.21
CA GLU A 50 -6.97 -5.04 3.76
C GLU A 50 -8.13 -4.27 3.14
N LEU A 51 -8.98 -3.69 4.00
CA LEU A 51 -10.00 -2.72 3.61
C LEU A 51 -9.46 -1.32 3.92
N TYR A 52 -9.50 -0.45 2.92
CA TYR A 52 -9.08 0.94 3.04
C TYR A 52 -10.30 1.85 3.05
N LEU A 53 -10.28 2.85 3.92
CA LEU A 53 -11.26 3.94 3.98
C LEU A 53 -10.52 5.27 3.88
N THR A 54 -10.82 6.05 2.86
CA THR A 54 -10.26 7.39 2.67
C THR A 54 -11.24 8.42 3.20
N GLY A 55 -10.75 9.59 3.64
CA GLY A 55 -11.68 10.59 4.19
C GLY A 55 -11.18 12.02 4.27
N TYR A 56 -9.87 12.28 4.23
CA TYR A 56 -9.38 13.64 4.36
C TYR A 56 -8.17 13.96 3.50
N ALA A 57 -8.27 15.06 2.75
CA ALA A 57 -7.20 15.64 1.96
C ALA A 57 -6.99 17.10 2.39
N TRP A 58 -5.90 17.37 3.10
CA TRP A 58 -5.55 18.69 3.58
C TRP A 58 -4.63 19.40 2.58
N HIS A 59 -5.07 20.53 2.05
CA HIS A 59 -4.24 21.39 1.21
C HIS A 59 -3.32 22.25 2.07
N ASN A 60 -2.03 22.32 1.74
CA ASN A 60 -1.08 23.09 2.56
C ASN A 60 -1.47 24.57 2.66
N ARG A 61 -1.75 25.04 3.88
CA ARG A 61 -2.22 26.40 4.17
C ARG A 61 -1.16 27.48 3.92
N TYR A 62 0.12 27.10 3.86
CA TYR A 62 1.21 28.00 3.48
C TYR A 62 1.32 28.17 1.96
N THR A 63 0.77 27.24 1.19
CA THR A 63 0.89 27.21 -0.27
C THR A 63 -0.39 27.73 -0.94
N TYR A 64 -1.55 27.36 -0.41
CA TYR A 64 -2.85 27.72 -1.00
C TYR A 64 -3.50 28.92 -0.29
N PRO A 65 -3.99 29.92 -1.04
CA PRO A 65 -4.77 30.99 -0.45
C PRO A 65 -6.13 30.49 0.04
N LYS A 66 -6.66 31.09 1.11
CA LYS A 66 -7.91 30.68 1.77
C LYS A 66 -9.10 30.54 0.81
N TYR A 67 -9.24 31.43 -0.16
CA TYR A 67 -10.35 31.37 -1.12
C TYR A 67 -10.30 30.13 -2.01
N LYS A 68 -9.10 29.66 -2.36
CA LYS A 68 -8.91 28.47 -3.19
C LYS A 68 -9.16 27.19 -2.39
N ILE A 69 -8.70 27.15 -1.14
CA ILE A 69 -9.00 26.04 -0.22
C ILE A 69 -10.53 25.90 -0.06
N LYS A 70 -11.26 27.00 0.12
CA LYS A 70 -12.72 26.98 0.22
C LYS A 70 -13.43 26.47 -1.03
N SER A 71 -12.77 26.50 -2.19
CA SER A 71 -13.33 25.96 -3.45
C SER A 71 -13.04 24.47 -3.64
N TYR A 72 -12.16 23.88 -2.83
CA TYR A 72 -11.77 22.47 -2.95
C TYR A 72 -12.54 21.57 -1.99
N ASN A 73 -12.80 20.36 -2.45
CA ASN A 73 -13.21 19.27 -1.59
C ASN A 73 -12.01 18.74 -0.79
N GLU A 74 -12.07 18.82 0.54
CA GLU A 74 -11.11 18.18 1.44
C GLU A 74 -11.64 16.87 2.03
N LEU A 75 -12.92 16.55 1.77
CA LEU A 75 -13.54 15.30 2.19
C LEU A 75 -13.34 14.27 1.08
N ALA A 76 -12.13 13.69 1.05
CA ALA A 76 -11.75 12.70 0.05
C ALA A 76 -12.33 11.30 0.37
N TRP A 77 -13.66 11.25 0.50
CA TRP A 77 -14.40 10.03 0.78
C TRP A 77 -14.24 9.01 -0.33
N GLY A 78 -14.14 7.76 0.07
CA GLY A 78 -13.87 6.64 -0.80
C GLY A 78 -13.27 5.49 -0.02
N GLY A 79 -12.58 4.62 -0.73
CA GLY A 79 -11.96 3.46 -0.12
C GLY A 79 -11.47 2.49 -1.16
N GLY A 80 -11.19 1.27 -0.71
CA GLY A 80 -10.78 0.21 -1.60
C GLY A 80 -10.22 -0.99 -0.89
N LEU A 81 -9.56 -1.85 -1.64
CA LEU A 81 -9.09 -3.14 -1.18
C LEU A 81 -7.60 -3.28 -1.46
N GLY A 82 -6.94 -4.10 -0.66
CA GLY A 82 -5.55 -4.44 -0.88
C GLY A 82 -5.14 -5.72 -0.19
N LYS A 83 -3.85 -6.03 -0.35
CA LYS A 83 -3.18 -7.08 0.39
C LYS A 83 -1.89 -6.54 0.99
N GLY A 84 -1.62 -6.90 2.23
CA GLY A 84 -0.42 -6.48 2.96
C GLY A 84 0.27 -7.65 3.65
N LEU A 85 1.60 -7.63 3.68
CA LEU A 85 2.42 -8.58 4.44
C LEU A 85 3.57 -7.87 5.13
N TYR A 86 4.04 -8.46 6.23
CA TYR A 86 5.33 -8.11 6.81
C TYR A 86 6.37 -9.12 6.31
N ASP A 87 7.50 -8.62 5.85
CA ASP A 87 8.60 -9.47 5.40
C ASP A 87 9.40 -10.05 6.57
N GLU A 88 10.45 -10.81 6.26
CA GLU A 88 11.31 -11.47 7.24
C GLU A 88 12.08 -10.49 8.13
N LYS A 89 12.19 -9.22 7.71
CA LYS A 89 12.81 -8.13 8.47
C LYS A 89 11.78 -7.36 9.31
N GLY A 90 10.51 -7.72 9.20
CA GLY A 90 9.40 -7.03 9.83
C GLY A 90 9.07 -5.70 9.14
N ASP A 91 9.56 -5.44 7.93
CA ASP A 91 9.16 -4.29 7.10
C ASP A 91 7.83 -4.63 6.40
N TRP A 92 6.97 -3.64 6.16
CA TRP A 92 5.64 -3.86 5.59
C TRP A 92 5.64 -3.60 4.08
N HIS A 93 4.97 -4.49 3.35
CA HIS A 93 4.71 -4.40 1.92
C HIS A 93 3.20 -4.45 1.68
N GLY A 94 2.70 -3.70 0.70
CA GLY A 94 1.30 -3.82 0.32
C GLY A 94 1.02 -3.44 -1.12
N ILE A 95 0.00 -4.08 -1.69
CA ILE A 95 -0.65 -3.67 -2.94
C ILE A 95 -2.07 -3.20 -2.61
N TYR A 96 -2.53 -2.15 -3.30
CA TYR A 96 -3.84 -1.58 -3.05
C TYR A 96 -4.47 -1.06 -4.34
N ALA A 97 -5.80 -1.11 -4.38
CA ALA A 97 -6.63 -0.42 -5.35
C ALA A 97 -7.65 0.42 -4.58
N LEU A 98 -7.63 1.74 -4.79
CA LEU A 98 -8.50 2.73 -4.14
C LEU A 98 -9.29 3.49 -5.20
N ALA A 99 -10.46 4.00 -4.81
CA ALA A 99 -11.16 5.05 -5.51
C ALA A 99 -11.70 6.06 -4.49
N PHE A 100 -11.48 7.34 -4.72
CA PHE A 100 -11.85 8.41 -3.79
C PHE A 100 -12.24 9.69 -4.53
N LEU A 101 -12.92 10.61 -3.84
CA LEU A 101 -13.24 11.92 -4.39
C LEU A 101 -12.03 12.86 -4.35
N ASP A 102 -11.68 13.42 -5.50
CA ASP A 102 -10.61 14.41 -5.64
C ASP A 102 -11.05 15.82 -5.17
N SER A 103 -10.16 16.82 -5.33
CA SER A 103 -10.43 18.21 -4.94
C SER A 103 -11.59 18.87 -5.71
N HIS A 104 -11.98 18.32 -6.85
CA HIS A 104 -13.09 18.75 -7.71
C HIS A 104 -14.30 17.80 -7.63
N GLN A 105 -14.31 16.89 -6.64
CA GLN A 105 -15.36 15.89 -6.43
C GLN A 105 -15.51 14.87 -7.58
N ASN A 106 -14.46 14.68 -8.38
CA ASN A 106 -14.41 13.58 -9.35
C ASN A 106 -13.90 12.31 -8.69
N ILE A 107 -14.29 11.15 -9.21
CA ILE A 107 -13.71 9.87 -8.80
C ILE A 107 -12.27 9.78 -9.34
N GLU A 108 -11.31 9.62 -8.43
CA GLU A 108 -9.92 9.35 -8.72
C GLU A 108 -9.57 7.91 -8.30
N PRO A 109 -9.33 7.00 -9.27
CA PRO A 109 -8.83 5.66 -8.98
C PRO A 109 -7.31 5.68 -8.79
N ALA A 110 -6.81 4.90 -7.83
CA ALA A 110 -5.37 4.71 -7.60
C ALA A 110 -5.04 3.23 -7.38
N LEU A 111 -4.11 2.70 -8.18
CA LEU A 111 -3.56 1.35 -8.03
C LEU A 111 -2.08 1.49 -7.68
N GLY A 112 -1.63 0.85 -6.59
CA GLY A 112 -0.25 1.04 -6.16
C GLY A 112 0.34 -0.08 -5.32
N TYR A 113 1.65 0.04 -5.15
CA TYR A 113 2.46 -0.74 -4.23
C TYR A 113 3.11 0.21 -3.22
N ALA A 114 3.12 -0.18 -1.94
CA ALA A 114 3.77 0.56 -0.88
C ALA A 114 4.76 -0.32 -0.11
N PHE A 115 5.86 0.29 0.29
CA PHE A 115 6.87 -0.29 1.17
C PHE A 115 7.09 0.64 2.35
N LEU A 116 7.08 0.09 3.56
CA LEU A 116 7.36 0.81 4.79
C LEU A 116 8.41 0.09 5.60
N LYS A 117 9.42 0.83 6.04
CA LYS A 117 10.29 0.41 7.12
C LYS A 117 9.53 0.55 8.44
N VAL A 118 9.55 -0.48 9.29
CA VAL A 118 8.65 -0.53 10.46
C VAL A 118 9.41 -0.64 11.77
N ALA A 119 9.10 0.27 12.69
CA ALA A 119 9.49 0.18 14.10
C ALA A 119 8.37 -0.51 14.90
N HIS A 120 8.70 -1.62 15.57
CA HIS A 120 7.78 -2.38 16.41
C HIS A 120 7.88 -1.87 17.85
N LEU A 121 6.97 -0.97 18.24
CA LEU A 121 6.99 -0.32 19.56
C LEU A 121 6.46 -1.22 20.67
N SER A 122 5.54 -2.12 20.33
CA SER A 122 5.02 -3.18 21.20
C SER A 122 4.48 -4.32 20.34
N GLU A 123 4.02 -5.41 20.96
CA GLU A 123 3.38 -6.53 20.25
C GLU A 123 2.20 -6.09 19.36
N ASN A 124 1.52 -5.02 19.78
CA ASN A 124 0.32 -4.52 19.11
C ASN A 124 0.53 -3.21 18.36
N THR A 125 1.65 -2.50 18.55
CA THR A 125 1.81 -1.13 18.03
C THR A 125 3.05 -1.00 17.16
N ARG A 126 2.87 -0.47 15.96
CA ARG A 126 3.93 -0.30 14.97
C ARG A 126 3.86 1.07 14.33
N LEU A 127 5.03 1.64 14.03
CA LEU A 127 5.18 2.86 13.24
C LEU A 127 5.90 2.52 11.94
N GLY A 128 5.32 2.91 10.80
CA GLY A 128 5.90 2.69 9.48
C GLY A 128 6.23 3.99 8.78
N ALA A 129 7.34 4.01 8.03
CA ALA A 129 7.68 5.09 7.12
C ALA A 129 8.36 4.55 5.86
N GLY A 130 8.02 5.09 4.70
CA GLY A 130 8.58 4.67 3.42
C GLY A 130 7.90 5.37 2.26
N TYR A 131 7.56 4.61 1.22
CA TYR A 131 7.05 5.16 -0.03
C TYR A 131 5.98 4.28 -0.67
N ALA A 132 5.18 4.89 -1.52
CA ALA A 132 4.27 4.23 -2.43
C ALA A 132 4.60 4.62 -3.88
N VAL A 133 4.54 3.66 -4.79
CA VAL A 133 4.49 3.88 -6.23
C VAL A 133 3.09 3.51 -6.71
N LEU A 134 2.49 4.36 -7.51
CA LEU A 134 1.12 4.18 -7.95
C LEU A 134 0.91 4.65 -9.38
N VAL A 135 -0.19 4.20 -9.95
CA VAL A 135 -0.81 4.77 -11.14
C VAL A 135 -2.16 5.32 -10.72
N THR A 136 -2.43 6.57 -11.08
CA THR A 136 -3.72 7.23 -10.84
C THR A 136 -4.22 7.88 -12.13
N ALA A 137 -5.49 8.26 -12.17
CA ALA A 137 -6.08 8.97 -13.31
C ALA A 137 -7.03 10.04 -12.79
N ARG A 138 -7.01 11.22 -13.41
CA ARG A 138 -7.91 12.32 -13.05
C ARG A 138 -8.47 12.99 -14.29
N PRO A 139 -9.77 13.33 -14.35
CA PRO A 139 -10.34 13.97 -15.54
C PRO A 139 -9.68 15.32 -15.86
N ASP A 140 -9.26 16.06 -14.84
CA ASP A 140 -8.61 17.37 -14.95
C ASP A 140 -7.10 17.30 -15.22
N ILE A 141 -6.48 16.11 -15.16
CA ILE A 141 -5.05 15.90 -15.44
C ILE A 141 -4.91 14.93 -16.61
N LEU A 142 -4.20 15.35 -17.67
CA LEU A 142 -3.98 14.53 -18.87
C LEU A 142 -5.29 13.95 -19.46
N HIS A 143 -6.42 14.63 -19.25
CA HIS A 143 -7.74 14.22 -19.72
C HIS A 143 -8.13 12.78 -19.31
N GLY A 144 -7.74 12.34 -18.10
CA GLY A 144 -8.04 11.00 -17.59
C GLY A 144 -7.10 9.89 -18.07
N ILE A 145 -6.05 10.21 -18.83
CA ILE A 145 -5.00 9.24 -19.15
C ILE A 145 -4.25 8.88 -17.86
N PRO A 146 -4.12 7.58 -17.49
CA PRO A 146 -3.42 7.18 -16.28
C PRO A 146 -1.95 7.61 -16.29
N PHE A 147 -1.47 8.10 -15.15
CA PHE A 147 -0.09 8.55 -14.97
C PHE A 147 0.54 7.98 -13.69
N PRO A 148 1.86 7.75 -13.70
CA PRO A 148 2.56 7.23 -12.54
C PRO A 148 2.79 8.32 -11.48
N GLY A 149 2.92 7.90 -10.23
CA GLY A 149 3.29 8.74 -9.09
C GLY A 149 4.15 7.99 -8.10
N ILE A 150 4.96 8.73 -7.34
CA ILE A 150 5.69 8.23 -6.17
C ILE A 150 5.44 9.18 -5.01
N LEU A 151 5.02 8.63 -3.87
CA LEU A 151 4.63 9.42 -2.70
C LEU A 151 5.31 8.88 -1.43
N PRO A 152 5.73 9.75 -0.49
CA PRO A 152 6.06 9.31 0.86
C PRO A 152 4.83 8.74 1.56
N TRP A 153 5.00 7.70 2.37
CA TRP A 153 3.93 7.07 3.12
C TRP A 153 4.35 6.82 4.57
N ILE A 154 3.47 7.18 5.50
CA ILE A 154 3.65 6.91 6.93
C ILE A 154 2.44 6.17 7.50
N SER A 155 2.66 5.39 8.55
CA SER A 155 1.59 4.65 9.20
C SER A 155 1.78 4.53 10.72
N LEU A 156 0.66 4.51 11.42
CA LEU A 156 0.53 4.08 12.82
C LEU A 156 -0.45 2.91 12.85
N ASN A 157 0.06 1.74 13.19
CA ASN A 157 -0.72 0.52 13.31
C ASN A 157 -0.93 0.19 14.79
N HIS A 158 -2.17 -0.16 15.15
CA HIS A 158 -2.52 -0.78 16.41
C HIS A 158 -3.40 -2.01 16.16
N ARG A 159 -2.86 -3.20 16.44
CA ARG A 159 -3.47 -4.50 16.10
C ARG A 159 -3.78 -4.58 14.60
N THR A 160 -5.06 -4.69 14.25
CA THR A 160 -5.56 -4.80 12.88
C THR A 160 -5.91 -3.46 12.26
N LEU A 161 -5.93 -2.37 13.04
CA LEU A 161 -6.26 -1.03 12.54
C LEU A 161 -4.98 -0.25 12.27
N THR A 162 -5.00 0.51 11.18
CA THR A 162 -3.88 1.36 10.78
C THR A 162 -4.41 2.72 10.34
N LEU A 163 -3.86 3.78 10.92
CA LEU A 163 -3.98 5.12 10.37
C LEU A 163 -2.77 5.39 9.50
N SER A 164 -2.99 5.82 8.26
CA SER A 164 -1.93 6.13 7.31
C SER A 164 -2.08 7.54 6.77
N ALA A 165 -0.96 8.09 6.31
CA ALA A 165 -0.96 9.33 5.55
C ALA A 165 0.10 9.29 4.44
N THR A 166 -0.20 9.98 3.36
CA THR A 166 0.70 10.23 2.24
C THR A 166 0.71 11.72 1.89
N TYR A 167 1.80 12.22 1.34
CA TYR A 167 1.91 13.62 0.94
C TYR A 167 2.17 13.73 -0.55
N VAL A 168 1.29 14.40 -1.29
CA VAL A 168 1.48 14.70 -2.71
C VAL A 168 2.40 15.90 -2.83
N PRO A 169 3.68 15.72 -3.22
CA PRO A 169 4.56 16.86 -3.46
C PRO A 169 4.06 17.64 -4.68
N GLY A 170 4.38 18.92 -4.72
CA GLY A 170 4.07 19.71 -5.91
C GLY A 170 4.66 21.11 -5.85
N SER A 171 4.50 21.84 -6.95
CA SER A 171 5.05 23.18 -7.11
C SER A 171 3.92 24.20 -7.20
N GLY A 172 4.02 25.28 -6.43
CA GLY A 172 2.99 26.32 -6.42
C GLY A 172 1.62 25.76 -6.06
N ARG A 173 0.63 25.92 -6.94
CA ARG A 173 -0.79 25.60 -6.68
C ARG A 173 -1.20 24.19 -7.12
N GLU A 174 -0.24 23.34 -7.43
CA GLU A 174 -0.45 21.93 -7.76
C GLU A 174 0.27 21.08 -6.71
N GLY A 175 -0.37 20.01 -6.22
CA GLY A 175 0.13 19.19 -5.13
C GLY A 175 0.14 19.90 -3.78
N ASN A 176 1.13 19.63 -2.93
CA ASN A 176 1.18 20.09 -1.54
C ASN A 176 -0.04 19.66 -0.70
N VAL A 177 -0.46 18.40 -0.86
CA VAL A 177 -1.66 17.85 -0.21
C VAL A 177 -1.27 16.69 0.71
N LEU A 178 -1.70 16.75 1.96
CA LEU A 178 -1.64 15.61 2.88
C LEU A 178 -2.94 14.80 2.74
N PHE A 179 -2.82 13.52 2.43
CA PHE A 179 -3.95 12.61 2.29
C PHE A 179 -3.95 11.59 3.42
N ILE A 180 -5.07 11.45 4.11
CA ILE A 180 -5.23 10.60 5.29
C ILE A 180 -6.24 9.49 4.99
N LEU A 181 -5.86 8.27 5.38
CA LEU A 181 -6.68 7.09 5.19
C LEU A 181 -6.56 6.11 6.37
N GLY A 182 -7.67 5.44 6.67
CA GLY A 182 -7.73 4.31 7.58
C GLY A 182 -7.61 3.00 6.81
N LYS A 183 -7.05 1.99 7.47
CA LYS A 183 -6.91 0.64 6.94
C LYS A 183 -7.22 -0.38 8.02
N TRP A 184 -8.02 -1.38 7.68
CA TRP A 184 -8.33 -2.53 8.51
C TRP A 184 -7.80 -3.80 7.86
N THR A 185 -6.93 -4.52 8.57
CA THR A 185 -6.33 -5.78 8.12
C THR A 185 -7.06 -6.97 8.76
N PHE A 186 -7.43 -7.96 7.96
CA PHE A 186 -8.14 -9.15 8.41
C PHE A 186 -7.68 -10.40 7.66
N SER A 187 -7.86 -11.55 8.30
CA SER A 187 -7.53 -12.86 7.73
C SER A 187 -8.79 -13.49 7.13
N GLY A 188 -8.77 -13.73 5.82
CA GLY A 188 -9.81 -14.48 5.09
C GLY A 188 -11.02 -13.67 4.60
N MET A 189 -11.40 -13.92 3.35
CA MET A 189 -12.78 -14.08 2.89
C MET A 189 -12.93 -15.52 2.40
#